data_AF-A0A0Q8ENG1-F1
#
_entry.id   AF-A0A0Q8ENG1-F1
#
_cell.length_a   1.000
_cell.length_b   1.000
_cell.length_c   1.000
_cell.angle_alpha   90.00
_cell.angle_beta   90.00
_cell.angle_gamma   90.00
#
_symmetry.space_group_name_H-M   'P 1'
#
loop_
_entity.id
_entity.type
_entity.pdbx_description
1 polymer ?
#
loop_
_entity_poly.entity_id
_entity_poly.type
_entity_poly.pdbx_seq_one_letter_code
_entity_poly.pdbx_strand_id
1 'polypeptide(L)'
;MNDTPVLADLFDQLDAMRVALHADELDGVEALLNRHDRDVRAFLHADGGRNAGYDALATLLRAQLELQQDMQAAREQARIRMQSTQRADRAARAYLSVVGG
;
A
#
# COMPACT_ATOMS: atom_id res chain seq x y z
N MET A 1 -9.12 14.21 -22.18
CA MET A 1 -8.61 13.01 -22.89
C MET A 1 -8.07 12.10 -21.81
N ASN A 2 -8.61 10.90 -21.66
CA ASN A 2 -7.93 9.89 -20.82
C ASN A 2 -6.82 9.33 -21.69
N ASP A 3 -5.62 9.87 -21.54
CA ASP A 3 -4.44 9.28 -22.16
C ASP A 3 -4.29 7.85 -21.61
N THR A 4 -4.02 6.94 -22.52
CA THR A 4 -3.79 5.54 -22.18
C THR A 4 -2.49 5.46 -21.37
N PRO A 5 -2.49 4.87 -20.16
CA PRO A 5 -1.30 4.82 -19.33
C PRO A 5 -0.21 4.02 -20.04
N VAL A 6 1.03 4.49 -19.93
CA VAL A 6 2.22 3.76 -20.38
C VAL A 6 2.82 2.97 -19.22
N LEU A 7 3.71 2.03 -19.53
CA LEU A 7 4.34 1.18 -18.51
C LEU A 7 5.06 1.99 -17.42
N ALA A 8 5.70 3.11 -17.78
CA ALA A 8 6.38 3.99 -16.83
C ALA A 8 5.39 4.56 -15.78
N ASP A 9 4.20 4.97 -16.20
CA ASP A 9 3.17 5.48 -15.29
C ASP A 9 2.78 4.45 -14.23
N LEU A 10 2.75 3.17 -14.60
CA LEU A 10 2.42 2.09 -13.67
C LEU A 10 3.50 1.92 -12.60
N PHE A 11 4.78 2.07 -12.97
CA PHE A 11 5.87 2.04 -12.00
C PHE A 11 5.88 3.27 -11.09
N ASP A 12 5.62 4.46 -11.64
CA ASP A 12 5.52 5.71 -10.85
C ASP A 12 4.38 5.64 -9.84
N GLN A 13 3.26 5.01 -10.20
CA GLN A 13 2.16 4.75 -9.27
C GLN A 13 2.55 3.80 -8.13
N LEU A 14 3.33 2.75 -8.42
CA LEU A 14 3.87 1.86 -7.40
C LEU A 14 4.84 2.57 -6.46
N ASP A 15 5.66 3.49 -6.97
CA ASP A 15 6.52 4.34 -6.13
C ASP A 15 5.72 5.29 -5.25
N ALA A 16 4.73 5.98 -5.81
CA ALA A 16 3.83 6.84 -5.06
C ALA A 16 3.12 6.08 -3.93
N MET A 17 2.69 4.85 -4.17
CA MET A 17 2.09 4.00 -3.14
C MET A 17 3.09 3.64 -2.03
N ARG A 18 4.34 3.32 -2.35
CA ARG A 18 5.38 3.07 -1.34
C ARG A 18 5.65 4.30 -0.49
N VAL A 19 5.77 5.47 -1.13
CA VAL A 19 6.00 6.75 -0.43
C VAL A 19 4.85 7.05 0.53
N ALA A 20 3.61 6.94 0.07
CA ALA A 20 2.42 7.16 0.90
C ALA A 20 2.34 6.15 2.06
N LEU A 21 2.67 4.88 1.80
CA LEU A 21 2.71 3.84 2.84
C LEU A 21 3.75 4.14 3.92
N HIS A 22 4.94 4.62 3.54
CA HIS A 22 5.98 5.03 4.48
C HIS A 22 5.63 6.31 5.27
N ALA A 23 4.80 7.18 4.69
CA ALA A 23 4.29 8.38 5.35
C ALA A 23 3.07 8.13 6.26
N ASP A 24 2.58 6.88 6.36
CA ASP A 24 1.35 6.50 7.07
C ASP A 24 0.08 7.17 6.49
N GLU A 25 0.13 7.62 5.22
CA GLU A 25 -0.97 8.27 4.50
C GLU A 25 -1.92 7.23 3.86
N LEU A 26 -2.54 6.41 4.70
CA LEU A 26 -3.30 5.23 4.27
C LEU A 26 -4.50 5.54 3.35
N ASP A 27 -5.19 6.66 3.58
CA ASP A 27 -6.31 7.11 2.74
C ASP A 27 -5.85 7.41 1.29
N GLY A 28 -4.62 7.94 1.15
CA GLY A 28 -4.00 8.18 -0.16
C GLY A 28 -3.62 6.89 -0.88
N VAL A 29 -3.19 5.87 -0.12
CA VAL A 29 -2.82 4.56 -0.68
C VAL A 29 -4.02 3.86 -1.33
N GLU A 30 -5.21 3.91 -0.70
CA GLU A 30 -6.41 3.28 -1.27
C GLU A 30 -6.82 3.90 -2.61
N ALA A 31 -6.79 5.24 -2.71
CA ALA A 31 -7.09 5.93 -3.95
C ALA A 31 -6.08 5.57 -5.07
N LEU A 32 -4.80 5.49 -4.72
CA LEU A 32 -3.73 5.11 -5.64
C LEU A 32 -3.86 3.65 -6.11
N LEU A 33 -4.21 2.72 -5.22
CA LEU A 33 -4.44 1.31 -5.58
C LEU A 33 -5.58 1.14 -6.58
N ASN A 34 -6.72 1.80 -6.32
CA ASN A 34 -7.89 1.74 -7.20
C ASN A 34 -7.59 2.35 -8.58
N ARG A 35 -6.79 3.42 -8.63
CA ARG A 35 -6.31 3.98 -9.88
C ARG A 35 -5.38 3.00 -10.59
N HIS A 36 -4.42 2.42 -9.89
CA HIS A 36 -3.44 1.51 -10.46
C HIS A 36 -4.07 0.26 -11.08
N ASP A 37 -5.04 -0.38 -10.41
CA ASP A 37 -5.75 -1.53 -11.00
C ASP A 37 -6.46 -1.15 -12.31
N ARG A 38 -7.10 0.02 -12.35
CA ARG A 38 -7.75 0.52 -13.57
C ARG A 38 -6.72 0.78 -14.68
N ASP A 39 -5.60 1.42 -14.34
CA ASP A 39 -4.58 1.82 -15.29
C ASP A 39 -3.80 0.60 -15.82
N VAL A 40 -3.55 -0.42 -15.00
CA VAL A 40 -2.98 -1.71 -15.43
C VAL A 40 -3.88 -2.38 -16.47
N ARG A 41 -5.19 -2.45 -16.21
CA ARG A 41 -6.15 -3.03 -17.17
C ARG A 41 -6.16 -2.24 -18.48
N ALA A 42 -6.18 -0.92 -18.40
CA ALA A 42 -6.14 -0.06 -19.57
C ALA A 42 -4.86 -0.26 -20.39
N PHE A 43 -3.69 -0.31 -19.72
CA PHE A 43 -2.40 -0.59 -20.35
C PHE A 43 -2.37 -1.94 -21.06
N LEU A 44 -2.80 -3.02 -20.40
CA LEU A 44 -2.82 -4.37 -20.96
C LEU A 44 -3.72 -4.50 -22.21
N HIS A 45 -4.79 -3.72 -22.28
CA HIS A 45 -5.68 -3.71 -23.45
C HIS A 45 -5.19 -2.82 -24.59
N ALA A 46 -4.26 -1.90 -24.33
CA ALA A 46 -3.68 -1.00 -25.31
C ALA A 46 -2.54 -1.65 -26.10
N ASP A 47 -2.15 -0.99 -27.19
CA ASP A 47 -1.03 -1.43 -28.03
C ASP A 47 0.28 -1.50 -27.24
N GLY A 48 0.48 -0.60 -26.27
CA GLY A 48 1.64 -0.63 -25.38
C GLY A 48 1.72 -1.91 -24.54
N GLY A 49 0.60 -2.38 -23.97
CA GLY A 49 0.56 -3.63 -23.21
C GLY A 49 0.62 -4.88 -24.07
N ARG A 50 0.00 -4.88 -25.26
CA ARG A 50 0.07 -6.01 -26.20
C ARG A 50 1.47 -6.24 -26.75
N ASN A 51 2.23 -5.17 -26.92
CA ASN A 51 3.61 -5.21 -27.40
C ASN A 51 4.64 -5.22 -26.26
N ALA A 52 4.21 -5.19 -24.99
CA ALA A 52 5.10 -5.26 -23.86
C ALA A 52 5.81 -6.63 -23.85
N GLY A 53 7.14 -6.61 -23.74
CA GLY A 53 7.92 -7.83 -23.60
C GLY A 53 7.61 -8.56 -22.29
N TYR A 54 7.81 -9.88 -22.28
CA TYR A 54 7.64 -10.71 -21.09
C TYR A 54 8.40 -10.16 -19.87
N ASP A 55 9.66 -9.75 -20.04
CA ASP A 55 10.51 -9.26 -18.96
C ASP A 55 9.95 -7.97 -18.33
N ALA A 56 9.33 -7.10 -19.13
CA ALA A 56 8.72 -5.87 -18.67
C ALA A 56 7.50 -6.16 -17.79
N LEU A 57 6.63 -7.07 -18.23
CA LEU A 57 5.46 -7.51 -17.46
C LEU A 57 5.86 -8.28 -16.19
N ALA A 58 6.91 -9.10 -16.26
CA ALA A 58 7.46 -9.81 -15.11
C ALA A 58 8.02 -8.83 -14.07
N THR A 59 8.68 -7.76 -14.52
CA THR A 59 9.19 -6.70 -13.64
C THR A 59 8.05 -5.93 -12.97
N LEU A 60 6.99 -5.61 -13.71
CA LEU A 60 5.79 -4.98 -13.14
C LEU A 60 5.14 -5.85 -12.06
N LEU A 61 4.94 -7.14 -12.35
CA LEU A 61 4.39 -8.10 -11.39
C LEU A 61 5.26 -8.21 -10.13
N ARG A 62 6.59 -8.24 -10.30
CA ARG A 62 7.52 -8.28 -9.16
C ARG A 62 7.35 -7.07 -8.25
N ALA A 63 7.31 -5.87 -8.84
CA ALA A 63 7.13 -4.63 -8.08
C ALA A 63 5.78 -4.59 -7.34
N GLN A 64 4.72 -5.15 -7.94
CA GLN A 64 3.41 -5.30 -7.27
C GLN A 64 3.47 -6.27 -6.07
N LEU A 65 4.17 -7.39 -6.22
CA LEU A 65 4.34 -8.36 -5.13
C LEU A 65 5.19 -7.80 -3.98
N GLU A 66 6.20 -6.99 -4.29
CA GLU A 66 7.01 -6.27 -3.30
C GLU A 66 6.16 -5.27 -2.50
N LEU A 67 5.36 -4.44 -3.19
CA LEU A 67 4.43 -3.52 -2.53
C LEU A 67 3.43 -4.27 -1.62
N GLN A 68 2.92 -5.42 -2.08
CA GLN A 68 2.01 -6.23 -1.26
C GLN A 68 2.68 -6.72 0.04
N GLN A 69 3.96 -7.09 -0.01
CA GLN A 69 4.72 -7.47 1.18
C GLN A 69 4.89 -6.28 2.13
N ASP A 70 5.20 -5.10 1.60
CA ASP A 70 5.34 -3.88 2.41
C ASP A 70 4.02 -3.52 3.12
N MET A 71 2.88 -3.62 2.42
CA MET A 71 1.56 -3.39 3.01
C MET A 71 1.25 -4.39 4.13
N GLN A 72 1.61 -5.67 3.96
CA GLN A 72 1.44 -6.69 5.00
C GLN A 72 2.30 -6.37 6.23
N ALA A 73 3.55 -5.96 6.02
CA ALA A 73 4.45 -5.56 7.09
C ALA A 73 3.92 -4.32 7.84
N ALA A 74 3.45 -3.30 7.12
CA ALA A 74 2.86 -2.10 7.71
C ALA A 74 1.62 -2.43 8.55
N ARG A 75 0.76 -3.33 8.07
CA ARG A 75 -0.41 -3.81 8.82
C ARG A 75 -0.02 -4.53 10.10
N GLU A 76 1.01 -5.38 10.06
CA GLU A 76 1.47 -6.09 11.26
C GLU A 76 2.07 -5.11 12.29
N GLN A 77 2.84 -4.13 11.84
CA GLN A 77 3.35 -3.07 12.72
C GLN A 77 2.22 -2.27 13.37
N ALA A 78 1.18 -1.90 12.61
CA ALA A 78 0.00 -1.22 13.15
C ALA A 78 -0.71 -2.07 14.22
N ARG A 79 -0.84 -3.38 13.99
CA ARG A 79 -1.41 -4.33 14.96
C ARG A 79 -0.61 -4.37 16.26
N ILE A 80 0.73 -4.43 16.17
CA ILE A 80 1.61 -4.43 17.34
C ILE A 80 1.46 -3.12 18.13
N ARG A 81 1.43 -1.96 17.46
CA ARG A 81 1.22 -0.65 18.10
C ARG A 81 -0.14 -0.54 18.81
N MET A 82 -1.19 -1.10 18.21
CA MET A 82 -2.51 -1.10 18.84
C MET A 82 -2.52 -1.97 20.11
N GLN A 83 -1.88 -3.14 20.08
CA GLN A 83 -1.80 -4.02 21.25
C GLN A 83 -0.99 -3.41 22.39
N SER A 84 0.13 -2.72 22.08
CA SER A 84 0.92 -2.04 23.11
C SER A 84 0.12 -0.93 23.79
N THR A 85 -0.63 -0.13 23.01
CA THR A 85 -1.50 0.93 23.50
C THR A 85 -2.61 0.38 24.41
N GLN A 86 -3.28 -0.71 24.01
CA GLN A 86 -4.32 -1.36 24.82
C GLN A 86 -3.79 -1.95 26.14
N ARG A 87 -2.54 -2.44 26.16
CA ARG A 87 -1.90 -2.92 27.39
C ARG A 87 -1.54 -1.77 28.32
N ALA A 88 -1.02 -0.66 27.77
CA ALA A 88 -0.70 0.54 28.53
C ALA A 88 -1.96 1.17 29.18
N ASP A 89 -3.07 1.29 28.42
CA ASP A 89 -4.33 1.81 28.95
C ASP A 89 -4.89 0.91 30.08
N ARG A 90 -4.83 -0.42 29.91
CA ARG A 90 -5.22 -1.36 30.97
C ARG A 90 -4.38 -1.21 32.23
N ALA A 91 -3.07 -1.04 32.10
CA ALA A 91 -2.18 -0.83 33.24
C ALA A 91 -2.47 0.51 33.95
N ALA A 92 -2.67 1.59 33.19
CA ALA A 92 -3.02 2.91 33.73
C ALA A 92 -4.34 2.87 34.53
N ARG A 93 -5.37 2.20 34.00
CA ARG A 93 -6.65 2.01 34.70
C ARG A 93 -6.49 1.19 35.99
N ALA A 94 -5.66 0.15 35.98
CA ALA A 94 -5.38 -0.65 37.17
C ALA A 94 -4.71 0.20 38.27
N TYR A 95 -3.70 1.01 37.93
CA TYR A 95 -3.08 1.92 38.91
C TYR A 95 -4.07 2.93 39.49
N LEU A 96 -4.91 3.55 38.66
CA LEU A 96 -5.94 4.48 39.11
C LEU A 96 -6.96 3.82 40.05
N SER A 97 -7.34 2.57 39.78
CA SER A 97 -8.27 1.83 40.66
C SER A 97 -7.67 1.46 42.02
N VAL A 98 -6.34 1.31 42.12
CA VAL A 98 -5.65 0.98 43.38
C VAL A 98 -5.38 2.22 44.23
N VAL A 99 -5.19 3.40 43.61
CA VAL A 99 -4.92 4.66 44.33
C VAL A 99 -6.20 5.39 44.75
N GLY A 100 -7.32 5.16 44.06
CA GLY A 100 -8.62 5.76 44.38
C GLY A 100 -9.56 4.92 45.25
N GLY A 101 -9.11 3.75 45.72
CA GLY A 101 -9.87 2.81 46.56
C GLY A 101 -9.45 2.82 48.02
#